data_AF-A0A9X2A0B5-F1
#
_entry.id   AF-A0A9X2A0B5-F1
#
_cell.length_a   1.000
_cell.length_b   1.000
_cell.length_c   1.000
_cell.angle_alpha   90.00
_cell.angle_beta   90.00
_cell.angle_gamma   90.00
#
_symmetry.space_group_name_H-M   'P 1'
#
loop_
_entity.id
_entity.type
_entity.pdbx_description
1 polymer ?
#
loop_
_entity_poly.entity_id
_entity_poly.type
_entity_poly.pdbx_seq_one_letter_code
_entity_poly.pdbx_strand_id
1 'polypeptide(L)'
;MNFELEDKLRKLVAKNELNGAIQLAESELNKIPETDFHKMIGKDILHLAHDLKVHIQNFHKSTSQILNKPKGLIKSVFGKPTDFRPAAYYCEMNGFTINYDRWFIDLFSFKEIGGDDWNWLCDFYDSTTGDFTITGLEDIQKVFQDVHENDRFKEPNIQKAYEVCELLVILRLQELFRLTYSKMEEPITNTPMFVTAHDYELIYRVN
;
A
#
# COMPACT_ATOMS: atom_id res chain seq x y z
N MET A 1 -14.95 4.52 10.72
CA MET A 1 -13.83 5.16 10.01
C MET A 1 -13.87 6.66 10.27
N ASN A 2 -12.73 7.27 10.58
CA ASN A 2 -12.62 8.70 10.87
C ASN A 2 -12.44 9.52 9.58
N PHE A 3 -13.55 9.77 8.89
CA PHE A 3 -13.55 10.45 7.58
C PHE A 3 -12.91 11.85 7.59
N GLU A 4 -13.05 12.60 8.68
CA GLU A 4 -12.45 13.95 8.77
C GLU A 4 -10.92 13.89 8.79
N LEU A 5 -10.34 12.94 9.53
CA LEU A 5 -8.91 12.72 9.53
C LEU A 5 -8.44 12.20 8.16
N GLU A 6 -9.12 11.20 7.61
CA GLU A 6 -8.78 10.64 6.31
C GLU A 6 -8.73 11.72 5.22
N ASP A 7 -9.71 12.61 5.14
CA ASP A 7 -9.73 13.72 4.18
C ASP A 7 -8.53 14.67 4.34
N LYS A 8 -8.09 14.94 5.57
CA LYS A 8 -6.90 15.75 5.83
C LYS A 8 -5.63 15.01 5.37
N LEU A 9 -5.54 13.71 5.65
CA LEU A 9 -4.40 12.88 5.24
C LEU A 9 -4.33 12.76 3.73
N ARG A 10 -5.45 12.53 3.03
CA ARG A 10 -5.52 12.47 1.57
C ARG A 10 -4.98 13.75 0.92
N LYS A 11 -5.32 14.93 1.46
CA LYS A 11 -4.81 16.22 0.98
C LYS A 11 -3.29 16.36 1.14
N LEU A 12 -2.72 15.83 2.22
CA LEU A 12 -1.27 15.85 2.46
C LEU A 12 -0.56 14.85 1.54
N VAL A 13 -1.06 13.62 1.46
CA VAL A 13 -0.54 12.55 0.63
C VAL A 13 -0.56 12.93 -0.86
N ALA A 14 -1.63 13.57 -1.33
CA ALA A 14 -1.74 14.08 -2.71
C ALA A 14 -0.72 15.19 -3.04
N LYS A 15 -0.21 15.91 -2.03
CA LYS A 15 0.86 16.91 -2.16
C LYS A 15 2.26 16.33 -1.93
N ASN A 16 2.37 15.01 -1.78
CA ASN A 16 3.60 14.31 -1.41
C ASN A 16 4.16 14.72 -0.03
N GLU A 17 3.30 15.20 0.88
CA GLU A 17 3.65 15.60 2.26
C GLU A 17 3.49 14.44 3.25
N LEU A 18 3.98 13.25 2.88
CA LEU A 18 3.75 12.01 3.64
C LEU A 18 4.27 12.07 5.09
N ASN A 19 5.40 12.74 5.35
CA ASN A 19 5.90 12.93 6.72
C ASN A 19 4.92 13.76 7.57
N GLY A 20 4.31 14.80 6.96
CA GLY A 20 3.30 15.61 7.63
C GLY A 20 2.01 14.82 7.90
N ALA A 21 1.63 13.93 6.98
CA ALA A 21 0.49 13.03 7.17
C ALA A 21 0.72 12.07 8.35
N ILE A 22 1.91 11.45 8.43
CA ILE A 22 2.29 10.58 9.56
C ILE A 22 2.27 11.35 10.88
N GLN A 23 2.90 12.53 10.93
CA GLN A 23 2.94 13.37 12.14
C GLN A 23 1.53 13.81 12.57
N LEU A 24 0.64 14.12 11.61
CA LEU A 24 -0.74 14.47 11.91
C LEU A 24 -1.48 13.27 12.52
N ALA A 25 -1.37 12.08 11.93
CA ALA A 25 -2.01 10.88 12.46
C ALA A 25 -1.49 10.50 13.86
N GLU A 26 -0.18 10.56 14.09
CA GLU A 26 0.41 10.35 15.42
C GLU A 26 -0.02 11.40 16.43
N SER A 27 -0.14 12.67 16.02
CA SER A 27 -0.66 13.73 16.88
C SER A 27 -2.13 13.52 17.24
N GLU A 28 -2.96 13.10 16.29
CA GLU A 28 -4.36 12.76 16.55
C GLU A 28 -4.50 11.56 17.49
N LEU A 29 -3.63 10.55 17.35
CA LEU A 29 -3.60 9.41 18.27
C LEU A 29 -3.23 9.87 19.69
N ASN A 30 -2.17 10.68 19.84
CA ASN A 30 -1.74 11.23 21.14
C ASN A 30 -2.78 12.14 21.84
N LYS A 31 -3.78 12.67 21.12
CA LYS A 31 -4.88 13.45 21.73
C LYS A 31 -5.92 12.57 22.42
N ILE A 32 -5.90 11.27 22.16
CA ILE A 32 -6.81 10.29 22.71
C ILE A 32 -6.20 9.77 24.03
N PRO A 33 -7.00 9.48 25.07
CA PRO A 33 -6.50 8.76 26.24
C PRO A 33 -5.78 7.47 25.82
N GLU A 34 -4.72 7.12 26.56
CA GLU A 34 -3.83 6.01 26.20
C GLU A 34 -4.58 4.67 26.04
N THR A 35 -4.23 3.95 24.98
CA THR A 35 -4.74 2.63 24.61
C THR A 35 -3.58 1.82 24.02
N ASP A 36 -3.77 0.52 23.84
CA ASP A 36 -2.75 -0.34 23.21
C ASP A 36 -2.35 0.11 21.80
N PHE A 37 -3.20 0.84 21.07
CA PHE A 37 -2.87 1.39 19.76
C PHE A 37 -1.76 2.44 19.79
N HIS A 38 -1.50 3.08 20.93
CA HIS A 38 -0.42 4.06 21.07
C HIS A 38 0.96 3.45 20.84
N LYS A 39 1.10 2.12 20.91
CA LYS A 39 2.30 1.38 20.49
C LYS A 39 2.70 1.67 19.05
N MET A 40 1.78 2.10 18.19
CA MET A 40 2.06 2.43 16.78
C MET A 40 2.85 3.75 16.60
N ILE A 41 2.83 4.63 17.60
CA ILE A 41 3.53 5.92 17.52
C ILE A 41 5.04 5.70 17.43
N GLY A 42 5.67 6.31 16.44
CA GLY A 42 7.10 6.20 16.18
C GLY A 42 7.55 4.85 15.59
N LYS A 43 6.65 3.89 15.37
CA LYS A 43 6.97 2.64 14.68
C LYS A 43 7.05 2.87 13.17
N ASP A 44 7.92 2.10 12.53
CA ASP A 44 8.02 2.00 11.09
C ASP A 44 8.23 0.54 10.65
N ILE A 45 8.17 0.31 9.34
CA ILE A 45 8.47 -0.99 8.72
C ILE A 45 9.57 -0.86 7.66
N LEU A 46 10.46 0.14 7.80
CA LEU A 46 11.47 0.48 6.80
C LEU A 46 12.57 -0.59 6.65
N HIS A 47 12.72 -1.46 7.65
CA HIS A 47 13.59 -2.64 7.57
C HIS A 47 13.23 -3.56 6.39
N LEU A 48 11.97 -3.55 5.93
CA LEU A 48 11.48 -4.35 4.80
C LEU A 48 11.89 -3.80 3.43
N ALA A 49 12.50 -2.61 3.35
CA ALA A 49 12.73 -1.92 2.08
C ALA A 49 13.62 -2.72 1.10
N HIS A 50 14.56 -3.52 1.61
CA HIS A 50 15.40 -4.36 0.76
C HIS A 50 14.58 -5.49 0.11
N ASP A 51 13.84 -6.24 0.92
CA ASP A 51 13.07 -7.39 0.43
C ASP A 51 11.92 -6.92 -0.47
N LEU A 52 11.28 -5.80 -0.12
CA LEU A 52 10.26 -5.18 -0.96
C LEU A 52 10.82 -4.74 -2.32
N LYS A 53 12.05 -4.20 -2.36
CA LYS A 53 12.73 -3.86 -3.63
C LYS A 53 12.86 -5.09 -4.51
N VAL A 54 13.33 -6.21 -3.95
CA VAL A 54 13.49 -7.47 -4.68
C VAL A 54 12.13 -7.98 -5.18
N HIS A 55 11.10 -7.91 -4.33
CA HIS A 55 9.74 -8.31 -4.68
C HIS A 55 9.17 -7.51 -5.86
N ILE A 56 9.28 -6.17 -5.84
CA ILE A 56 8.83 -5.31 -6.94
C ILE A 56 9.63 -5.54 -8.22
N GLN A 57 10.96 -5.76 -8.12
CA GLN A 57 11.79 -6.07 -9.29
C GLN A 57 11.38 -7.39 -9.95
N ASN A 58 11.09 -8.41 -9.15
CA ASN A 58 10.59 -9.69 -9.65
C ASN A 58 9.23 -9.52 -10.34
N PHE A 59 8.32 -8.76 -9.72
CA PHE A 59 7.02 -8.46 -10.31
C PHE A 59 7.14 -7.68 -11.63
N HIS A 60 7.97 -6.62 -11.67
CA HIS A 60 8.24 -5.86 -12.89
C HIS A 60 8.73 -6.77 -14.04
N LYS A 61 9.65 -7.69 -13.72
CA LYS A 61 10.17 -8.65 -14.69
C LYS A 61 9.09 -9.61 -15.20
N SER A 62 8.27 -10.19 -14.31
CA SER A 62 7.24 -11.16 -14.70
C SER A 62 6.13 -10.51 -15.53
N THR A 63 5.65 -9.34 -15.12
CA THR A 63 4.55 -8.65 -15.80
C THR A 63 4.96 -8.08 -17.16
N SER A 64 6.19 -7.54 -17.27
CA SER A 64 6.74 -7.10 -18.55
C SER A 64 6.88 -8.26 -19.54
N GLN A 65 7.20 -9.47 -19.07
CA GLN A 65 7.20 -10.65 -19.93
C GLN A 65 5.80 -10.99 -20.44
N ILE A 66 4.76 -10.84 -19.61
CA ILE A 66 3.36 -11.08 -20.00
C ILE A 66 2.92 -10.11 -21.09
N LEU A 67 3.24 -8.82 -20.98
CA LEU A 67 2.96 -7.83 -22.04
C LEU A 67 3.67 -8.16 -23.36
N ASN A 68 4.93 -8.59 -23.27
CA ASN A 68 5.80 -8.80 -24.41
C ASN A 68 5.68 -10.22 -25.01
N LYS A 69 4.82 -11.10 -24.47
CA LYS A 69 4.54 -12.40 -25.07
C LYS A 69 3.95 -12.20 -26.48
N PRO A 70 4.54 -12.81 -27.52
CA PRO A 70 4.06 -12.66 -28.89
C PRO A 70 2.63 -13.20 -29.00
N LYS A 71 1.67 -12.31 -29.28
CA LYS A 71 0.28 -12.69 -29.56
C LYS A 71 0.14 -13.11 -31.02
N GLY A 72 0.06 -14.42 -31.27
CA GLY A 72 -0.23 -15.04 -32.56
C GLY A 72 0.99 -15.32 -33.45
N LEU A 73 0.87 -16.37 -34.30
CA LEU A 73 1.90 -16.88 -35.23
C LEU A 73 2.41 -15.85 -36.26
N ILE A 74 1.65 -14.78 -36.54
CA ILE A 74 1.96 -13.83 -37.63
C ILE A 74 2.86 -12.68 -37.15
N LYS A 75 2.78 -12.28 -35.87
CA LYS A 75 3.61 -11.19 -35.32
C LYS A 75 5.06 -11.62 -35.03
N SER A 76 5.32 -12.92 -34.85
CA SER A 76 6.67 -13.42 -34.58
C SER A 76 7.62 -13.35 -35.78
N VAL A 77 7.09 -13.15 -36.99
CA VAL A 77 7.88 -13.15 -38.24
C VAL A 77 8.17 -11.73 -38.76
N PHE A 78 7.32 -10.74 -38.44
CA PHE A 78 7.44 -9.36 -38.97
C PHE A 78 7.28 -8.25 -37.91
N GLY A 79 7.00 -8.57 -36.65
CA GLY A 79 6.81 -7.58 -35.59
C GLY A 79 8.13 -7.14 -34.97
N LYS A 80 8.39 -5.83 -34.93
CA LYS A 80 9.43 -5.27 -34.04
C LYS A 80 9.11 -5.65 -32.59
N PRO A 81 10.12 -5.93 -31.74
CA PRO A 81 9.92 -5.93 -30.30
C PRO A 81 9.29 -4.59 -29.95
N THR A 82 8.09 -4.65 -29.39
CA THR A 82 7.46 -3.48 -28.79
C THR A 82 7.89 -3.56 -27.33
N ASP A 83 8.67 -2.60 -26.84
CA ASP A 83 9.08 -2.57 -25.43
C ASP A 83 7.86 -2.10 -24.61
N PHE A 84 6.83 -2.95 -24.51
CA PHE A 84 5.65 -2.63 -23.73
C PHE A 84 6.01 -2.75 -22.26
N ARG A 85 5.87 -1.62 -21.57
CA ARG A 85 6.03 -1.51 -20.12
C ARG A 85 4.66 -1.26 -19.50
N PRO A 86 4.47 -1.65 -18.23
CA PRO A 86 3.25 -1.32 -17.52
C PRO A 86 3.08 0.20 -17.43
N ALA A 87 1.86 0.68 -17.64
CA ALA A 87 1.54 2.09 -17.50
C ALA A 87 1.49 2.52 -16.02
N ALA A 88 1.09 1.61 -15.13
CA ALA A 88 1.12 1.83 -13.69
C ALA A 88 1.25 0.51 -12.92
N TYR A 89 1.64 0.66 -11.66
CA TYR A 89 1.51 -0.35 -10.62
C TYR A 89 0.57 0.13 -9.52
N TYR A 90 -0.11 -0.82 -8.90
CA TYR A 90 -0.91 -0.59 -7.70
C TYR A 90 -0.50 -1.63 -6.65
N CYS A 91 -0.37 -1.19 -5.41
CA CYS A 91 -0.15 -2.02 -4.25
C CYS A 91 -1.37 -1.93 -3.34
N GLU A 92 -1.91 -3.08 -2.96
CA GLU A 92 -2.98 -3.19 -1.97
C GLU A 92 -2.53 -4.08 -0.83
N MET A 93 -2.53 -3.54 0.39
CA MET A 93 -2.48 -4.35 1.60
C MET A 93 -3.83 -5.03 1.82
N ASN A 94 -3.83 -6.26 2.31
CA ASN A 94 -5.07 -6.98 2.62
C ASN A 94 -5.96 -6.23 3.62
N GLY A 95 -7.19 -6.72 3.84
CA GLY A 95 -8.11 -6.23 4.88
C GLY A 95 -7.55 -6.50 6.30
N PHE A 96 -6.51 -5.77 6.67
CA PHE A 96 -5.56 -6.07 7.73
C PHE A 96 -6.16 -5.96 9.14
N THR A 97 -7.25 -5.22 9.25
CA THR A 97 -7.92 -4.90 10.52
C THR A 97 -8.79 -6.05 11.00
N ILE A 98 -9.23 -6.92 10.08
CA ILE A 98 -9.95 -8.17 10.36
C ILE A 98 -9.10 -9.43 10.08
N ASN A 99 -8.06 -9.31 9.26
CA ASN A 99 -7.09 -10.37 8.97
C ASN A 99 -5.78 -10.13 9.74
N TYR A 100 -5.87 -10.14 11.07
CA TYR A 100 -4.75 -9.80 11.96
C TYR A 100 -3.66 -10.87 12.06
N ASP A 101 -3.93 -12.13 11.71
CA ASP A 101 -2.93 -13.21 11.77
C ASP A 101 -1.73 -12.99 10.85
N ARG A 102 -1.97 -12.30 9.73
CA ARG A 102 -0.93 -12.01 8.72
C ARG A 102 -1.31 -10.80 7.88
N TRP A 103 -0.43 -9.81 7.90
CA TRP A 103 -0.51 -8.66 7.02
C TRP A 103 0.38 -8.88 5.81
N PHE A 104 -0.15 -8.60 4.62
CA PHE A 104 0.58 -8.77 3.38
C PHE A 104 0.09 -7.80 2.32
N ILE A 105 0.88 -7.64 1.27
CA ILE A 105 0.52 -6.85 0.10
C ILE A 105 0.49 -7.70 -1.16
N ASP A 106 -0.37 -7.27 -2.09
CA ASP A 106 -0.38 -7.71 -3.48
C ASP A 106 -0.04 -6.54 -4.41
N LEU A 107 0.64 -6.85 -5.52
CA LEU A 107 0.93 -5.89 -6.57
C LEU A 107 0.12 -6.22 -7.82
N PHE A 108 -0.35 -5.17 -8.48
CA PHE A 108 -1.15 -5.21 -9.69
C PHE A 108 -0.52 -4.33 -10.76
N SER A 109 -0.70 -4.70 -12.02
CA SER A 109 -0.11 -4.00 -13.17
C SER A 109 -1.15 -3.68 -14.23
N PHE A 110 -1.00 -2.50 -14.85
CA PHE A 110 -2.00 -1.91 -15.72
C PHE A 110 -1.41 -1.53 -17.08
N LYS A 111 -2.23 -1.63 -18.14
CA LYS A 111 -1.84 -1.22 -19.49
C LYS A 111 -2.07 0.26 -19.74
N GLU A 112 -3.01 0.84 -19.01
CA GLU A 112 -3.46 2.22 -19.15
C GLU A 112 -3.76 2.74 -17.74
N ILE A 113 -3.57 4.05 -17.54
CA ILE A 113 -4.04 4.75 -16.34
C ILE A 113 -5.38 5.37 -16.72
N GLY A 114 -6.40 5.18 -15.88
CA GLY A 114 -7.71 5.77 -16.07
C GLY A 114 -7.75 7.29 -15.86
N GLY A 115 -8.97 7.82 -15.81
CA GLY A 115 -9.23 9.24 -15.53
C GLY A 115 -9.09 9.59 -14.04
N ASP A 116 -9.86 10.59 -13.60
CA ASP A 116 -9.76 11.15 -12.25
C ASP A 116 -10.37 10.27 -11.14
N ASP A 117 -10.98 9.13 -11.50
CA ASP A 117 -11.55 8.16 -10.55
C ASP A 117 -10.66 6.90 -10.40
N TRP A 118 -10.94 6.08 -9.39
CA TRP A 118 -10.20 4.85 -9.13
C TRP A 118 -10.80 3.61 -9.81
N ASN A 119 -11.79 3.76 -10.69
CA ASN A 119 -12.50 2.62 -11.29
C ASN A 119 -11.58 1.74 -12.15
N TRP A 120 -10.54 2.35 -12.73
CA TRP A 120 -9.55 1.64 -13.55
C TRP A 120 -8.69 0.64 -12.77
N LEU A 121 -8.69 0.69 -11.43
CA LEU A 121 -7.96 -0.28 -10.59
C LEU A 121 -8.50 -1.72 -10.76
N CYS A 122 -9.73 -1.88 -11.24
CA CYS A 122 -10.32 -3.18 -11.56
C CYS A 122 -9.79 -3.82 -12.85
N ASP A 123 -9.13 -3.04 -13.72
CA ASP A 123 -8.74 -3.47 -15.08
C ASP A 123 -7.26 -3.93 -15.17
N PHE A 124 -6.70 -4.42 -14.05
CA PHE A 124 -5.35 -4.97 -14.05
C PHE A 124 -5.24 -6.19 -14.99
N TYR A 125 -4.08 -6.36 -15.64
CA TYR A 125 -3.86 -7.50 -16.54
C TYR A 125 -2.96 -8.58 -15.96
N ASP A 126 -2.26 -8.28 -14.88
CA ASP A 126 -1.41 -9.20 -14.15
C ASP A 126 -1.25 -8.72 -12.70
N SER A 127 -1.11 -9.67 -11.79
CA SER A 127 -0.88 -9.46 -10.37
C SER A 127 0.18 -10.41 -9.85
N THR A 128 0.74 -10.13 -8.67
CA THR A 128 1.70 -11.02 -8.02
C THR A 128 1.14 -12.43 -7.83
N THR A 129 1.93 -13.45 -8.17
CA THR A 129 1.57 -14.86 -7.92
C THR A 129 1.77 -15.28 -6.47
N GLY A 130 2.50 -14.48 -5.69
CA GLY A 130 2.70 -14.67 -4.25
C GLY A 130 2.81 -13.32 -3.57
N ASP A 131 2.27 -13.23 -2.37
CA ASP A 131 2.22 -11.99 -1.60
C ASP A 131 3.56 -11.63 -0.95
N PHE A 132 3.67 -10.38 -0.50
CA PHE A 132 4.76 -9.93 0.36
C PHE A 132 4.24 -9.69 1.77
N THR A 133 4.69 -10.53 2.71
CA THR A 133 4.27 -10.44 4.12
C THR A 133 4.97 -9.26 4.82
N ILE A 134 4.18 -8.48 5.56
CA ILE A 134 4.66 -7.37 6.40
C ILE A 134 4.96 -7.91 7.80
N THR A 135 6.19 -7.70 8.26
CA THR A 135 6.63 -8.03 9.63
C THR A 135 7.01 -6.77 10.43
N GLY A 136 7.14 -6.92 11.75
CA GLY A 136 7.55 -5.85 12.68
C GLY A 136 6.40 -5.07 13.31
N LEU A 137 5.16 -5.39 12.98
CA LEU A 137 3.92 -4.82 13.54
C LEU A 137 3.03 -5.89 14.19
N GLU A 138 3.59 -7.06 14.56
CA GLU A 138 2.85 -8.18 15.14
C GLU A 138 2.22 -7.83 16.50
N ASP A 139 2.81 -6.88 17.23
CA ASP A 139 2.21 -6.38 18.46
C ASP A 139 0.97 -5.53 18.18
N ILE A 140 0.94 -4.79 17.07
CA ILE A 140 -0.23 -4.02 16.62
C ILE A 140 -1.31 -4.94 16.05
N GLN A 141 -0.93 -5.97 15.27
CA GLN A 141 -1.83 -7.03 14.81
C GLN A 141 -2.63 -7.62 15.98
N LYS A 142 -1.96 -7.93 17.09
CA LYS A 142 -2.61 -8.43 18.32
C LYS A 142 -3.57 -7.43 18.94
N VAL A 143 -3.33 -6.12 18.82
CA VAL A 143 -4.29 -5.11 19.32
C VAL A 143 -5.56 -5.14 18.48
N PHE A 144 -5.45 -5.21 17.15
CA PHE A 144 -6.62 -5.37 16.27
C PHE A 144 -7.39 -6.65 16.60
N GLN A 145 -6.68 -7.78 16.74
CA GLN A 145 -7.26 -9.06 17.17
C GLN A 145 -8.03 -8.95 18.48
N ASP A 146 -7.39 -8.43 19.52
CA ASP A 146 -7.95 -8.33 20.86
C ASP A 146 -9.22 -7.48 20.90
N VAL A 147 -9.27 -6.40 20.11
CA VAL A 147 -10.49 -5.59 20.00
C VAL A 147 -11.67 -6.38 19.43
N HIS A 148 -11.44 -7.18 18.39
CA HIS A 148 -12.49 -7.99 17.76
C HIS A 148 -12.89 -9.20 18.59
N GLU A 149 -11.92 -9.94 19.14
CA GLU A 149 -12.17 -11.17 19.89
C GLU A 149 -12.82 -10.91 21.26
N ASN A 150 -12.54 -9.76 21.88
CA ASN A 150 -13.04 -9.41 23.21
C ASN A 150 -14.13 -8.30 23.19
N ASP A 151 -14.67 -7.96 22.01
CA ASP A 151 -15.74 -6.95 21.85
C ASP A 151 -15.41 -5.60 22.53
N ARG A 152 -14.15 -5.17 22.42
CA ARG A 152 -13.62 -3.98 23.12
C ARG A 152 -14.10 -2.66 22.52
N PHE A 153 -14.82 -2.68 21.41
CA PHE A 153 -15.38 -1.45 20.81
C PHE A 153 -16.31 -0.68 21.75
N LYS A 154 -16.88 -1.34 22.76
CA LYS A 154 -17.71 -0.71 23.80
C LYS A 154 -16.89 0.07 24.84
N GLU A 155 -15.59 -0.18 24.94
CA GLU A 155 -14.72 0.55 25.83
C GLU A 155 -14.53 2.00 25.35
N PRO A 156 -14.40 2.97 26.28
CA PRO A 156 -14.14 4.35 25.91
C PRO A 156 -12.87 4.48 25.05
N ASN A 157 -12.93 5.31 24.02
CA ASN A 157 -11.81 5.69 23.15
C ASN A 157 -11.24 4.59 22.23
N ILE A 158 -11.57 3.30 22.42
CA ILE A 158 -11.05 2.21 21.58
C ILE A 158 -11.39 2.43 20.11
N GLN A 159 -12.65 2.69 19.78
CA GLN A 159 -13.05 2.92 18.39
C GLN A 159 -12.28 4.09 17.74
N LYS A 160 -12.09 5.19 18.47
CA LYS A 160 -11.38 6.36 17.94
C LYS A 160 -9.89 6.07 17.73
N ALA A 161 -9.25 5.41 18.70
CA ALA A 161 -7.83 5.04 18.59
C ALA A 161 -7.59 4.01 17.48
N TYR A 162 -8.49 3.03 17.36
CA TYR A 162 -8.55 2.04 16.31
C TYR A 162 -8.56 2.71 14.92
N GLU A 163 -9.53 3.58 14.67
CA GLU A 163 -9.68 4.26 13.36
C GLU A 163 -8.48 5.15 12.99
N VAL A 164 -7.86 5.82 13.98
CA VAL A 164 -6.62 6.58 13.72
C VAL A 164 -5.45 5.65 13.43
N CYS A 165 -5.35 4.52 14.16
CA CYS A 165 -4.28 3.56 13.96
C CYS A 165 -4.38 2.85 12.59
N GLU A 166 -5.58 2.56 12.09
CA GLU A 166 -5.77 2.03 10.74
C GLU A 166 -5.12 2.94 9.69
N LEU A 167 -5.41 4.24 9.75
CA LEU A 167 -4.84 5.23 8.84
C LEU A 167 -3.31 5.33 9.02
N LEU A 168 -2.81 5.27 10.26
CA LEU A 168 -1.37 5.32 10.53
C LEU A 168 -0.61 4.10 9.98
N VAL A 169 -1.19 2.89 10.05
CA VAL A 169 -0.63 1.67 9.43
C VAL A 169 -0.49 1.85 7.92
N ILE A 170 -1.52 2.38 7.26
CA ILE A 170 -1.50 2.66 5.81
C ILE A 170 -0.40 3.68 5.47
N LEU A 171 -0.26 4.74 6.25
CA LEU A 171 0.80 5.74 6.05
C LEU A 171 2.21 5.14 6.21
N ARG A 172 2.42 4.20 7.15
CA ARG A 172 3.71 3.51 7.30
C ARG A 172 4.01 2.56 6.14
N LEU A 173 2.99 1.95 5.55
CA LEU A 173 3.14 1.21 4.30
C LEU A 173 3.60 2.14 3.17
N GLN A 174 2.95 3.28 3.01
CA GLN A 174 3.31 4.28 2.00
C GLN A 174 4.75 4.80 2.19
N GLU A 175 5.17 4.96 3.46
CA GLU A 175 6.53 5.37 3.82
C GLU A 175 7.58 4.35 3.37
N LEU A 176 7.31 3.07 3.60
CA LEU A 176 8.13 1.95 3.14
C LEU A 176 8.29 1.96 1.62
N PHE A 177 7.18 2.15 0.88
CA PHE A 177 7.24 2.24 -0.58
C PHE A 177 8.05 3.43 -1.07
N ARG A 178 7.88 4.61 -0.46
CA ARG A 178 8.68 5.81 -0.77
C ARG A 178 10.17 5.57 -0.57
N LEU A 179 10.57 4.96 0.54
CA LEU A 179 11.98 4.62 0.80
C LEU A 179 12.50 3.56 -0.18
N THR A 180 11.65 2.60 -0.54
CA THR A 180 12.02 1.51 -1.45
C THR A 180 12.26 2.05 -2.87
N TYR A 181 11.35 2.89 -3.36
CA TYR A 181 11.46 3.53 -4.68
C TYR A 181 12.64 4.50 -4.80
N SER A 182 12.99 5.22 -3.73
CA SER A 182 14.16 6.10 -3.75
C SER A 182 15.49 5.36 -3.94
N LYS A 183 15.48 4.02 -3.76
CA LYS A 183 16.62 3.12 -3.97
C LYS A 183 16.50 2.28 -5.25
N MET A 184 15.45 2.48 -6.04
CA MET A 184 15.26 1.81 -7.33
C MET A 184 15.94 2.57 -8.46
N GLU A 185 16.19 1.84 -9.55
CA GLU A 185 16.76 2.38 -10.79
C GLU A 185 15.75 2.22 -11.93
N GLU A 186 16.00 2.95 -13.01
CA GLU A 186 15.25 2.78 -14.24
C GLU A 186 15.33 1.33 -14.77
N PRO A 187 14.27 0.83 -15.44
CA PRO A 187 13.08 1.58 -15.88
C PRO A 187 11.92 1.61 -14.88
N ILE A 188 12.03 0.94 -13.72
CA ILE A 188 10.92 0.78 -12.77
C ILE A 188 10.44 2.12 -12.23
N THR A 189 11.37 3.03 -11.94
CA THR A 189 11.09 4.38 -11.43
C THR A 189 10.32 5.27 -12.41
N ASN A 190 10.21 4.88 -13.69
CA ASN A 190 9.47 5.62 -14.71
C ASN A 190 8.01 5.15 -14.81
N THR A 191 7.64 4.05 -14.15
CA THR A 191 6.25 3.58 -14.04
C THR A 191 5.67 4.10 -12.72
N PRO A 192 4.57 4.87 -12.74
CA PRO A 192 3.93 5.33 -11.51
C PRO A 192 3.44 4.16 -10.66
N MET A 193 3.65 4.25 -9.35
CA MET A 193 3.12 3.30 -8.39
C MET A 193 2.19 3.96 -7.37
N PHE A 194 1.03 3.34 -7.18
CA PHE A 194 0.00 3.73 -6.23
C PHE A 194 -0.04 2.73 -5.07
N VAL A 195 -0.22 3.20 -3.83
CA VAL A 195 -0.14 2.35 -2.62
C VAL A 195 -1.26 2.67 -1.66
N THR A 196 -2.00 1.65 -1.23
CA THR A 196 -3.04 1.74 -0.19
C THR A 196 -3.33 0.38 0.48
N ALA A 197 -4.40 0.30 1.25
CA ALA A 197 -4.96 -0.93 1.80
C ALA A 197 -6.39 -1.17 1.29
N HIS A 198 -6.82 -2.43 1.35
CA HIS A 198 -8.13 -2.88 0.95
C HIS A 198 -9.24 -2.09 1.65
N ASP A 199 -10.23 -1.61 0.89
CA ASP A 199 -11.34 -0.76 1.33
C ASP A 199 -10.99 0.68 1.76
N TYR A 200 -9.79 1.19 1.44
CA TYR A 200 -9.39 2.59 1.74
C TYR A 200 -9.14 3.44 0.49
N GLU A 201 -9.50 4.73 0.57
CA GLU A 201 -9.23 5.72 -0.48
C GLU A 201 -7.99 6.60 -0.20
N LEU A 202 -7.26 6.30 0.88
CA LEU A 202 -5.98 6.93 1.19
C LEU A 202 -4.90 6.34 0.28
N ILE A 203 -4.88 6.78 -0.98
CA ILE A 203 -3.95 6.31 -2.01
C ILE A 203 -2.78 7.27 -2.16
N TYR A 204 -1.57 6.74 -2.06
CA TYR A 204 -0.33 7.49 -2.28
C TYR A 204 0.31 7.13 -3.62
N ARG A 205 0.66 8.15 -4.41
CA ARG A 205 1.49 8.01 -5.59
C ARG A 205 2.96 8.24 -5.22
N VAL A 206 3.79 7.22 -5.41
CA VAL A 206 5.18 7.19 -4.90
C VAL A 206 6.14 8.08 -5.70
N ASN A 207 5.89 8.25 -7.02
CA ASN A 207 6.75 8.92 -7.99
C ASN A 207 6.00 9.77 -9.02
#